data_AF-A0A6A0QXQ7-F1
#
_entry.id   AF-A0A6A0QXQ7-F1
#
_cell.length_a   1.000
_cell.length_b   1.000
_cell.length_c   1.000
_cell.angle_alpha   90.00
_cell.angle_beta   90.00
_cell.angle_gamma   90.00
#
_symmetry.space_group_name_H-M   'P 1'
#
loop_
_entity.id
_entity.type
_entity.pdbx_description
1 polymer ?
#
loop_
_entity_poly.entity_id
_entity_poly.type
_entity_poly.pdbx_seq_one_letter_code
_entity_poly.pdbx_strand_id
1 'polypeptide(L)'
;MLTQAALPRRNRAFGAPDAMTAAGTTDTDWGQFATMTMPVFLERFTLHDSWIKDVVVWPYGGQVTLTIGFDLHWNDSVPDGFDTLFLHFDRAYSQRFVLGAWAQQTISDASSQVLSEEERDELLRSAEFDLRAYQGARDKIPHPAYETTLTRTVFSLMNWGLVECLHGSSIRCIVANAGGSQVDLTNMMPPQARGENGA
;
A
#
# COMPACT_ATOMS: atom_id res chain seq x y z
N MET A 1 -64.59 -20.02 -16.30
CA MET A 1 -63.90 -18.74 -16.00
C MET A 1 -62.79 -19.04 -15.02
N LEU A 2 -61.53 -18.87 -15.43
CA LEU A 2 -60.33 -19.22 -14.67
C LEU A 2 -59.95 -18.07 -13.73
N THR A 3 -59.83 -18.35 -12.44
CA THR A 3 -59.28 -17.44 -11.42
C THR A 3 -57.75 -17.50 -11.44
N GLN A 4 -57.10 -16.36 -11.67
CA GLN A 4 -55.65 -16.20 -11.54
C GLN A 4 -55.24 -16.25 -10.06
N ALA A 5 -54.40 -17.23 -9.71
CA ALA A 5 -53.68 -17.25 -8.45
C ALA A 5 -52.47 -16.31 -8.54
N ALA A 6 -52.43 -15.28 -7.70
CA ALA A 6 -51.26 -14.42 -7.53
C ALA A 6 -50.22 -15.13 -6.65
N LEU A 7 -49.06 -15.46 -7.24
CA LEU A 7 -47.89 -15.95 -6.53
C LEU A 7 -47.24 -14.81 -5.72
N PRO A 8 -46.76 -15.05 -4.49
CA PRO A 8 -45.94 -14.07 -3.79
C PRO A 8 -44.57 -13.94 -4.47
N ARG A 9 -44.20 -12.72 -4.84
CA ARG A 9 -42.85 -12.37 -5.31
C ARG A 9 -41.85 -12.67 -4.19
N ARG A 10 -41.11 -13.77 -4.33
CA ARG A 10 -39.85 -13.98 -3.61
C ARG A 10 -38.85 -12.93 -4.08
N ASN A 11 -38.75 -11.81 -3.35
CA ASN A 11 -37.54 -11.01 -3.36
C ASN A 11 -36.43 -11.90 -2.79
N ARG A 12 -35.59 -12.47 -3.66
CA ARG A 12 -34.26 -12.92 -3.26
C ARG A 12 -33.51 -11.68 -2.80
N ALA A 13 -33.51 -11.42 -1.50
CA ALA A 13 -32.41 -10.72 -0.88
C ALA A 13 -31.17 -11.58 -1.14
N PHE A 14 -30.40 -11.21 -2.16
CA PHE A 14 -29.00 -11.59 -2.20
C PHE A 14 -28.40 -11.03 -0.92
N GLY A 15 -27.86 -11.92 -0.07
CA GLY A 15 -27.10 -11.53 1.09
C GLY A 15 -26.06 -10.53 0.64
N ALA A 16 -26.19 -9.29 1.10
CA ALA A 16 -25.07 -8.38 1.13
C ALA A 16 -23.97 -9.11 1.92
N PRO A 17 -22.74 -9.24 1.41
CA PRO A 17 -21.65 -9.65 2.25
C PRO A 17 -21.62 -8.67 3.42
N ASP A 18 -21.65 -9.24 4.61
CA ASP A 18 -21.63 -8.54 5.87
C ASP A 18 -20.66 -7.38 5.80
N ALA A 19 -21.16 -6.22 6.23
CA ALA A 19 -20.35 -5.05 6.50
C ALA A 19 -19.08 -5.52 7.21
N MET A 20 -17.95 -5.43 6.51
CA MET A 20 -16.65 -5.39 7.16
C MET A 20 -16.78 -4.28 8.19
N THR A 21 -16.91 -4.71 9.43
CA THR A 21 -16.73 -3.85 10.57
C THR A 21 -15.31 -3.35 10.42
N ALA A 22 -15.17 -2.11 9.94
CA ALA A 22 -13.95 -1.36 10.03
C ALA A 22 -13.58 -1.35 11.51
N ALA A 23 -12.73 -2.30 11.89
CA ALA A 23 -12.07 -2.29 13.18
C ALA A 23 -11.41 -0.93 13.25
N GLY A 24 -11.80 -0.15 14.26
CA GLY A 24 -11.38 1.23 14.42
C GLY A 24 -9.88 1.32 14.22
N THR A 25 -9.46 2.03 13.19
CA THR A 25 -8.10 2.52 13.08
C THR A 25 -7.88 3.36 14.33
N THR A 26 -7.20 2.78 15.33
CA THR A 26 -6.44 3.60 16.26
C THR A 26 -5.61 4.51 15.39
N ASP A 27 -5.79 5.83 15.51
CA ASP A 27 -4.93 6.80 14.85
C ASP A 27 -3.50 6.53 15.32
N THR A 28 -2.79 5.69 14.57
CA THR A 28 -1.37 5.46 14.76
C THR A 28 -0.73 6.82 14.52
N ASP A 29 -0.01 7.34 15.52
CA ASP A 29 0.72 8.60 15.37
C ASP A 29 1.93 8.37 14.47
N TRP A 30 1.67 8.42 13.16
CA TRP A 30 2.68 8.23 12.12
C TRP A 30 3.82 9.27 12.22
N GLY A 31 3.60 10.40 12.90
CA GLY A 31 4.58 11.47 13.10
C GLY A 31 5.85 11.05 13.84
N GLN A 32 5.80 9.95 14.59
CA GLN A 32 6.93 9.48 15.42
C GLN A 32 7.87 8.51 14.70
N PHE A 33 7.49 8.02 13.52
CA PHE A 33 8.25 7.03 12.78
C PHE A 33 9.18 7.69 11.76
N ALA A 34 10.38 7.12 11.63
CA ALA A 34 11.34 7.57 10.64
C ALA A 34 10.90 7.14 9.24
N THR A 35 11.36 7.91 8.25
CA THR A 35 11.00 7.71 6.85
C THR A 35 12.17 7.14 6.07
N MET A 36 11.91 6.23 5.12
CA MET A 36 12.87 5.80 4.09
C MET A 36 12.30 6.06 2.70
N THR A 37 12.99 5.61 1.65
CA THR A 37 12.46 5.61 0.28
C THR A 37 12.06 4.20 -0.14
N MET A 38 11.10 4.07 -1.07
CA MET A 38 10.68 2.76 -1.59
C MET A 38 11.81 1.98 -2.26
N PRO A 39 12.69 2.59 -3.09
CA PRO A 39 13.83 1.85 -3.65
C PRO A 39 14.74 1.26 -2.56
N VAL A 40 15.09 2.03 -1.54
CA VAL A 40 15.92 1.54 -0.41
C VAL A 40 15.19 0.46 0.39
N PHE A 41 13.87 0.57 0.56
CA PHE A 41 13.07 -0.48 1.19
C PHE A 41 13.14 -1.78 0.38
N LEU A 42 12.92 -1.73 -0.93
CA LEU A 42 12.89 -2.90 -1.81
C LEU A 42 14.28 -3.53 -2.04
N GLU A 43 15.36 -2.74 -1.91
CA GLU A 43 16.73 -3.28 -1.85
C GLU A 43 16.97 -4.14 -0.59
N ARG A 44 16.26 -3.83 0.50
CA ARG A 44 16.45 -4.47 1.81
C ARG A 44 15.43 -5.55 2.13
N PHE A 45 14.21 -5.42 1.60
CA PHE A 45 13.08 -6.27 1.93
C PHE A 45 12.34 -6.66 0.65
N THR A 46 12.28 -7.97 0.38
CA THR A 46 11.41 -8.49 -0.69
C THR A 46 9.97 -8.56 -0.20
N LEU A 47 9.02 -8.27 -1.09
CA LEU A 47 7.58 -8.43 -0.86
C LEU A 47 6.99 -9.59 -1.67
N HIS A 48 7.83 -10.36 -2.38
CA HIS A 48 7.37 -11.54 -3.12
C HIS A 48 6.63 -12.51 -2.18
N ASP A 49 5.53 -13.08 -2.65
CA ASP A 49 4.61 -13.97 -1.91
C ASP A 49 3.91 -13.35 -0.69
N SER A 50 4.18 -12.08 -0.36
CA SER A 50 3.37 -11.35 0.61
C SER A 50 2.01 -11.00 0.00
N TRP A 51 0.97 -10.81 0.81
CA TRP A 51 -0.36 -10.48 0.29
C TRP A 51 -0.88 -9.15 0.82
N ILE A 52 -1.56 -8.39 -0.04
CA ILE A 52 -2.22 -7.15 0.36
C ILE A 52 -3.50 -7.50 1.10
N LYS A 53 -3.53 -7.19 2.41
CA LYS A 53 -4.70 -7.35 3.29
C LYS A 53 -5.70 -6.22 3.09
N ASP A 54 -5.20 -4.99 3.03
CA ASP A 54 -6.04 -3.79 2.93
C ASP A 54 -5.29 -2.62 2.27
N VAL A 55 -6.06 -1.72 1.69
CA VAL A 55 -5.61 -0.46 1.08
C VAL A 55 -6.46 0.67 1.65
N VAL A 56 -5.90 1.42 2.58
CA VAL A 56 -6.58 2.55 3.20
C VAL A 56 -6.16 3.84 2.50
N VAL A 57 -7.09 4.47 1.79
CA VAL A 57 -6.92 5.80 1.21
C VAL A 57 -7.54 6.82 2.15
N TRP A 58 -6.71 7.70 2.69
CA TRP A 58 -7.19 8.71 3.63
C TRP A 58 -7.99 9.79 2.88
N PRO A 59 -9.21 10.11 3.33
CA PRO A 59 -10.11 11.00 2.59
C PRO A 59 -9.59 12.44 2.47
N TYR A 60 -8.67 12.83 3.36
CA TYR A 60 -8.07 14.15 3.41
C TYR A 60 -6.56 13.99 3.60
N GLY A 61 -5.76 14.44 2.64
CA GLY A 61 -4.30 14.48 2.80
C GLY A 61 -3.48 13.70 1.77
N GLY A 62 -4.11 13.04 0.79
CA GLY A 62 -3.37 12.32 -0.25
C GLY A 62 -2.51 11.21 0.34
N GLN A 63 -2.94 10.57 1.41
CA GLN A 63 -2.18 9.50 2.06
C GLN A 63 -2.76 8.14 1.69
N VAL A 64 -1.88 7.17 1.49
CA VAL A 64 -2.25 5.78 1.23
C VAL A 64 -1.50 4.89 2.21
N THR A 65 -2.20 3.97 2.87
CA THR A 65 -1.59 2.93 3.69
C THR A 65 -1.92 1.57 3.12
N LEU A 66 -0.89 0.80 2.75
CA LEU A 66 -1.04 -0.61 2.41
C LEU A 66 -0.78 -1.45 3.65
N THR A 67 -1.71 -2.33 3.96
CA THR A 67 -1.52 -3.36 4.98
C THR A 67 -1.16 -4.65 4.26
N ILE A 68 0.04 -5.16 4.52
CA ILE A 68 0.61 -6.32 3.84
C ILE A 68 0.82 -7.43 4.89
N GLY A 69 0.27 -8.61 4.62
CA GLY A 69 0.56 -9.82 5.37
C GLY A 69 1.79 -10.52 4.83
N PHE A 70 2.66 -10.96 5.71
CA PHE A 70 3.81 -11.79 5.35
C PHE A 70 3.43 -13.28 5.34
N ASP A 71 3.83 -14.01 4.29
CA ASP A 71 3.83 -15.47 4.29
C ASP A 71 5.25 -16.05 4.38
N LEU A 72 5.30 -17.30 4.82
CA LEU A 72 6.33 -18.26 5.21
C LEU A 72 7.76 -18.27 4.58
N HIS A 73 8.20 -17.34 3.71
CA HIS A 73 9.50 -17.46 3.02
C HIS A 73 10.25 -16.12 2.92
N TRP A 74 11.47 -16.04 3.48
CA TRP A 74 12.16 -14.77 3.75
C TRP A 74 13.58 -14.71 3.16
N ASN A 75 14.01 -13.53 2.66
CA ASN A 75 15.38 -13.24 2.19
C ASN A 75 16.23 -12.40 3.18
N ASP A 76 15.62 -11.65 4.12
CA ASP A 76 16.30 -10.98 5.25
C ASP A 76 15.30 -10.81 6.42
N SER A 77 15.77 -10.91 7.67
CA SER A 77 14.93 -11.14 8.86
C SER A 77 14.19 -9.89 9.37
N VAL A 78 12.87 -9.86 9.21
CA VAL A 78 12.01 -9.09 10.14
C VAL A 78 12.00 -9.81 11.49
N PRO A 79 11.90 -9.10 12.62
CA PRO A 79 11.91 -9.72 13.93
C PRO A 79 10.82 -10.79 14.09
N ASP A 80 11.17 -11.88 14.76
CA ASP A 80 10.23 -12.98 15.03
C ASP A 80 8.96 -12.47 15.71
N GLY A 81 7.82 -13.00 15.27
CA GLY A 81 6.51 -12.70 15.83
C GLY A 81 5.80 -11.50 15.20
N PHE A 82 6.43 -10.75 14.30
CA PHE A 82 5.78 -9.69 13.52
C PHE A 82 5.29 -10.25 12.17
N ASP A 83 4.03 -10.01 11.83
CA ASP A 83 3.34 -10.68 10.69
C ASP A 83 2.67 -9.73 9.70
N THR A 84 2.67 -8.43 10.02
CA THR A 84 1.96 -7.41 9.26
C THR A 84 2.85 -6.21 9.04
N LEU A 85 3.05 -5.84 7.78
CA LEU A 85 3.68 -4.60 7.38
C LEU A 85 2.61 -3.56 7.08
N PHE A 86 2.78 -2.38 7.65
CA PHE A 86 2.10 -1.18 7.24
C PHE A 86 3.08 -0.31 6.45
N LEU A 87 2.75 -0.11 5.19
CA LEU A 87 3.48 0.73 4.26
C LEU A 87 2.68 2.01 4.01
N HIS A 88 3.15 3.12 4.58
CA HIS A 88 2.45 4.39 4.53
C HIS A 88 3.15 5.36 3.59
N PHE A 89 2.40 5.82 2.58
CA PHE A 89 2.79 6.86 1.65
C PHE A 89 2.23 8.19 2.14
N ASP A 90 3.08 9.03 2.74
CA ASP A 90 2.67 10.32 3.32
C ASP A 90 2.14 11.30 2.26
N ARG A 91 2.56 11.12 1.00
CA ARG A 91 2.27 12.02 -0.12
C ARG A 91 2.02 11.24 -1.41
N ALA A 92 0.85 10.64 -1.55
CA ALA A 92 0.36 10.03 -2.77
C ALA A 92 -0.35 11.06 -3.67
N TYR A 93 0.04 11.08 -4.93
CA TYR A 93 -0.47 11.93 -6.00
C TYR A 93 -1.47 11.22 -6.90
N SER A 94 -1.39 9.90 -6.98
CA SER A 94 -2.29 9.05 -7.74
C SER A 94 -2.21 7.62 -7.23
N GLN A 95 -3.32 6.90 -7.35
CA GLN A 95 -3.40 5.51 -6.97
C GLN A 95 -4.33 4.76 -7.93
N ARG A 96 -3.89 3.59 -8.38
CA ARG A 96 -4.64 2.72 -9.27
C ARG A 96 -4.63 1.31 -8.72
N PHE A 97 -5.82 0.74 -8.61
CA PHE A 97 -6.02 -0.62 -8.13
C PHE A 97 -6.79 -1.40 -9.19
N VAL A 98 -6.18 -2.47 -9.69
CA VAL A 98 -6.82 -3.44 -10.57
C VAL A 98 -6.81 -4.76 -9.84
N LEU A 99 -7.98 -5.24 -9.44
CA LEU A 99 -8.09 -6.54 -8.79
C LEU A 99 -8.05 -7.64 -9.85
N GLY A 100 -7.16 -8.61 -9.63
CA GLY A 100 -7.10 -9.83 -10.42
C GLY A 100 -8.25 -10.79 -10.11
N ALA A 101 -8.19 -12.00 -10.69
CA ALA A 101 -9.24 -13.00 -10.56
C ALA A 101 -9.28 -13.76 -9.21
N TRP A 102 -8.36 -13.48 -8.28
CA TRP A 102 -8.23 -14.19 -7.00
C TRP A 102 -8.73 -13.38 -5.81
N ALA A 103 -9.20 -14.08 -4.78
CA ALA A 103 -9.64 -13.46 -3.53
C ALA A 103 -8.47 -12.90 -2.71
N GLN A 104 -7.30 -13.55 -2.74
CA GLN A 104 -6.09 -13.10 -2.07
C GLN A 104 -5.15 -12.43 -3.07
N GLN A 105 -4.84 -11.16 -2.83
CA GLN A 105 -4.00 -10.34 -3.71
C GLN A 105 -2.52 -10.53 -3.34
N THR A 106 -1.95 -11.67 -3.72
CA THR A 106 -0.53 -12.00 -3.49
C THR A 106 0.36 -11.21 -4.44
N ILE A 107 1.42 -10.61 -3.90
CA ILE A 107 2.42 -9.81 -4.60
C ILE A 107 3.37 -10.78 -5.33
N SER A 108 3.38 -10.71 -6.65
CA SER A 108 4.33 -11.41 -7.49
C SER A 108 5.63 -10.62 -7.66
N ASP A 109 5.55 -9.29 -7.68
CA ASP A 109 6.71 -8.42 -7.81
C ASP A 109 6.39 -7.03 -7.27
N ALA A 110 7.41 -6.32 -6.79
CA ALA A 110 7.30 -4.94 -6.38
C ALA A 110 8.49 -4.15 -6.94
N SER A 111 8.19 -3.09 -7.68
CA SER A 111 9.20 -2.20 -8.26
C SER A 111 8.93 -0.75 -7.87
N SER A 112 9.99 0.04 -7.78
CA SER A 112 9.89 1.45 -7.46
C SER A 112 10.95 2.25 -8.21
N GLN A 113 10.53 3.31 -8.88
CA GLN A 113 11.42 4.17 -9.67
C GLN A 113 11.12 5.65 -9.42
N VAL A 114 12.18 6.44 -9.28
CA VAL A 114 12.08 7.90 -9.35
C VAL A 114 11.82 8.29 -10.80
N LEU A 115 10.79 9.10 -11.05
CA LEU A 115 10.41 9.49 -12.39
C LEU A 115 11.42 10.48 -12.98
N SER A 116 11.71 10.28 -14.26
CA SER A 116 12.49 11.22 -15.08
C SER A 116 11.77 12.56 -15.24
N GLU A 117 12.49 13.59 -15.68
CA GLU A 117 11.88 14.90 -15.99
C GLU A 117 10.84 14.78 -17.09
N GLU A 118 11.14 14.01 -18.13
CA GLU A 118 10.25 13.76 -19.26
C GLU A 118 8.94 13.06 -18.82
N GLU A 119 9.03 12.07 -17.93
CA GLU A 119 7.85 11.39 -17.38
C GLU A 119 7.01 12.31 -16.49
N ARG A 120 7.66 13.18 -15.69
CA ARG A 120 6.94 14.18 -14.88
C ARG A 120 6.18 15.15 -15.78
N ASP A 121 6.81 15.62 -16.86
CA ASP A 121 6.17 16.52 -17.82
C ASP A 121 5.00 15.88 -18.58
N GLU A 122 5.10 14.58 -18.90
CA GLU A 122 4.00 13.84 -19.52
C GLU A 122 2.81 13.71 -18.58
N LEU A 123 3.04 13.37 -17.31
CA LEU A 123 1.97 13.27 -16.31
C LEU A 123 1.21 14.60 -16.14
N LEU A 124 1.89 15.74 -16.29
CA LEU A 124 1.25 17.06 -16.31
C LEU A 124 0.33 17.25 -17.49
N ARG A 125 0.72 16.75 -18.66
CA ARG A 125 -0.08 16.85 -19.88
C ARG A 125 -1.26 15.90 -19.86
N SER A 126 -1.13 14.72 -19.25
CA SER A 126 -2.20 13.71 -19.16
C SER A 126 -3.22 13.97 -18.04
N ALA A 127 -2.91 14.86 -17.09
CA ALA A 127 -3.73 15.17 -15.92
C ALA A 127 -4.07 13.93 -15.06
N GLU A 128 -3.21 12.91 -15.05
CA GLU A 128 -3.37 11.65 -14.31
C GLU A 128 -3.05 11.78 -12.80
N PHE A 129 -3.57 12.83 -12.17
CA PHE A 129 -3.42 13.08 -10.73
C PHE A 129 -4.77 13.01 -10.02
N ASP A 130 -4.78 12.41 -8.82
CA ASP A 130 -5.96 12.45 -7.97
C ASP A 130 -6.04 13.83 -7.28
N LEU A 131 -6.77 14.76 -7.90
CA LEU A 131 -6.95 16.12 -7.38
C LEU A 131 -7.58 16.15 -5.97
N ARG A 132 -8.21 15.07 -5.50
CA ARG A 132 -8.76 14.99 -4.13
C ARG A 132 -7.68 15.03 -3.07
N ALA A 133 -6.46 14.57 -3.37
CA ALA A 133 -5.30 14.71 -2.49
C ALA A 133 -5.05 16.17 -2.06
N TYR A 134 -5.40 17.13 -2.92
CA TYR A 134 -5.22 18.57 -2.69
C TYR A 134 -6.39 19.25 -1.98
N GLN A 135 -7.58 18.63 -1.98
CA GLN A 135 -8.79 19.29 -1.49
C GLN A 135 -8.86 19.40 0.04
N GLY A 136 -8.08 18.60 0.78
CA GLY A 136 -7.96 18.67 2.24
C GLY A 136 -6.59 19.16 2.76
N ALA A 137 -5.55 19.10 1.92
CA ALA A 137 -4.21 19.51 2.28
C ALA A 137 -4.03 21.01 2.00
N ARG A 138 -4.49 21.86 2.92
CA ARG A 138 -4.19 23.31 2.89
C ARG A 138 -2.69 23.51 2.71
N ASP A 139 -2.29 23.98 1.54
CA ASP A 139 -0.99 24.58 1.19
C ASP A 139 0.29 23.73 1.37
N LYS A 140 0.21 22.42 1.65
CA LYS A 140 1.38 21.61 2.06
C LYS A 140 1.91 20.58 1.08
N ILE A 141 1.15 20.23 0.04
CA ILE A 141 1.59 19.21 -0.93
C ILE A 141 2.09 19.93 -2.19
N PRO A 142 3.40 19.89 -2.50
CA PRO A 142 3.92 20.48 -3.72
C PRO A 142 3.32 19.77 -4.92
N HIS A 143 3.03 20.52 -5.99
CA HIS A 143 2.56 19.93 -7.25
C HIS A 143 3.61 18.91 -7.75
N PRO A 144 3.21 17.74 -8.29
CA PRO A 144 4.11 16.66 -8.69
C PRO A 144 5.06 17.07 -9.82
N ALA A 145 4.68 18.08 -10.60
CA ALA A 145 5.55 18.79 -11.55
C ALA A 145 6.88 19.23 -10.94
N TYR A 146 6.81 19.70 -9.70
CA TYR A 146 7.90 20.36 -9.00
C TYR A 146 8.56 19.43 -7.99
N GLU A 147 8.07 18.21 -7.83
CA GLU A 147 8.70 17.21 -6.98
C GLU A 147 9.68 16.36 -7.78
N THR A 148 10.96 16.74 -7.74
CA THR A 148 12.04 15.99 -8.38
C THR A 148 12.24 14.58 -7.82
N THR A 149 11.66 14.30 -6.65
CA THR A 149 11.70 12.99 -6.00
C THR A 149 10.43 12.17 -6.20
N LEU A 150 9.57 12.56 -7.14
CA LEU A 150 8.34 11.85 -7.45
C LEU A 150 8.66 10.42 -7.87
N THR A 151 8.05 9.46 -7.19
CA THR A 151 8.35 8.04 -7.28
C THR A 151 7.10 7.29 -7.69
N ARG A 152 7.22 6.41 -8.69
CA ARG A 152 6.18 5.45 -9.06
C ARG A 152 6.55 4.11 -8.44
N THR A 153 5.65 3.58 -7.62
CA THR A 153 5.78 2.24 -7.05
C THR A 153 4.65 1.36 -7.56
N VAL A 154 5.03 0.19 -8.05
CA VAL A 154 4.14 -0.79 -8.67
C VAL A 154 4.28 -2.11 -7.94
N PHE A 155 3.17 -2.58 -7.36
CA PHE A 155 3.01 -3.93 -6.85
C PHE A 155 2.24 -4.74 -7.90
N SER A 156 2.95 -5.63 -8.59
CA SER A 156 2.35 -6.60 -9.49
C SER A 156 1.79 -7.75 -8.66
N LEU A 157 0.52 -8.04 -8.82
CA LEU A 157 -0.18 -9.09 -8.08
C LEU A 157 -0.37 -10.30 -8.99
N MET A 158 -0.46 -11.48 -8.39
CA MET A 158 -0.80 -12.70 -9.13
C MET A 158 -2.13 -12.52 -9.90
N ASN A 159 -2.24 -13.20 -11.04
CA ASN A 159 -3.42 -13.15 -11.93
C ASN A 159 -3.76 -11.74 -12.45
N TRP A 160 -2.74 -11.01 -12.91
CA TRP A 160 -2.86 -9.71 -13.57
C TRP A 160 -3.46 -8.60 -12.70
N GLY A 161 -3.41 -8.77 -11.36
CA GLY A 161 -3.75 -7.69 -10.44
C GLY A 161 -2.61 -6.68 -10.34
N LEU A 162 -2.93 -5.45 -9.95
CA LEU A 162 -1.99 -4.34 -9.88
C LEU A 162 -2.38 -3.37 -8.77
N VAL A 163 -1.39 -2.96 -7.97
CA VAL A 163 -1.47 -1.74 -7.17
C VAL A 163 -0.37 -0.81 -7.63
N GLU A 164 -0.74 0.35 -8.16
CA GLU A 164 0.21 1.39 -8.55
C GLU A 164 -0.05 2.63 -7.69
N CYS A 165 1.03 3.19 -7.14
CA CYS A 165 1.00 4.43 -6.40
C CYS A 165 2.07 5.38 -6.94
N LEU A 166 1.64 6.60 -7.26
CA LEU A 166 2.52 7.73 -7.55
C LEU A 166 2.65 8.54 -6.26
N HIS A 167 3.85 8.67 -5.71
CA HIS A 167 4.05 9.27 -4.39
C HIS A 167 5.38 10.03 -4.29
N GLY A 168 5.52 10.90 -3.29
CA GLY A 168 6.80 11.54 -2.95
C GLY A 168 7.82 10.51 -2.45
N SER A 169 9.10 10.89 -2.35
CA SER A 169 10.18 9.92 -2.03
C SER A 169 10.02 9.18 -0.71
N SER A 170 9.46 9.85 0.30
CA SER A 170 9.42 9.34 1.67
C SER A 170 8.21 8.44 1.92
N ILE A 171 8.49 7.30 2.56
CA ILE A 171 7.52 6.34 3.08
C ILE A 171 7.82 6.04 4.54
N ARG A 172 6.83 5.50 5.25
CA ARG A 172 7.00 4.91 6.59
C ARG A 172 6.69 3.42 6.52
N CYS A 173 7.55 2.62 7.14
CA CYS A 173 7.48 1.15 7.10
C CYS A 173 7.47 0.61 8.52
N ILE A 174 6.30 0.19 9.00
CA ILE A 174 6.11 -0.32 10.35
C ILE A 174 5.69 -1.76 10.27
N VAL A 175 6.34 -2.64 11.03
CA VAL A 175 5.82 -3.99 11.25
C VAL A 175 5.10 -4.07 12.58
N ALA A 176 4.01 -4.82 12.62
CA ALA A 176 3.29 -5.13 13.85
C ALA A 176 3.07 -6.63 14.03
N ASN A 177 2.84 -7.01 15.28
CA ASN A 177 2.38 -8.34 15.65
C ASN A 177 0.92 -8.33 16.11
N ALA A 178 0.34 -9.52 16.27
CA ALA A 178 -1.02 -9.68 16.80
C ALA A 178 -1.23 -9.11 18.22
N GLY A 179 -0.14 -8.93 18.98
CA GLY A 179 -0.16 -8.33 20.32
C GLY A 179 -0.17 -6.80 20.33
N GLY A 180 -0.10 -6.15 19.15
CA GLY A 180 -0.08 -4.69 19.02
C GLY A 180 1.29 -4.04 19.21
N SER A 181 2.36 -4.82 19.39
CA SER A 181 3.72 -4.28 19.35
C SER A 181 4.07 -3.84 17.94
N GLN A 182 4.83 -2.74 17.83
CA GLN A 182 5.22 -2.15 16.56
C GLN A 182 6.73 -1.91 16.52
N VAL A 183 7.34 -2.10 15.34
CA VAL A 183 8.75 -1.82 15.09
C VAL A 183 8.89 -1.05 13.78
N ASP A 184 9.71 0.00 13.82
CA ASP A 184 10.09 0.76 12.64
C ASP A 184 11.24 0.08 11.89
N LEU A 185 11.01 -0.32 10.64
CA LEU A 185 12.01 -1.01 9.83
C LEU A 185 13.17 -0.10 9.39
N THR A 186 13.01 1.23 9.44
CA THR A 186 14.10 2.16 9.11
C THR A 186 15.26 2.08 10.07
N ASN A 187 14.98 1.78 11.34
CA ASN A 187 15.97 1.74 12.42
C ASN A 187 16.63 0.36 12.58
N MET A 188 16.18 -0.64 11.83
CA MET A 188 16.88 -1.93 11.79
C MET A 188 18.18 -1.73 11.01
N MET A 189 19.33 -1.92 11.65
CA MET A 189 20.59 -2.02 10.92
C MET A 189 20.50 -3.19 9.93
N PRO A 190 21.07 -3.10 8.72
CA PRO A 190 21.27 -4.30 7.91
C PRO A 190 22.04 -5.32 8.77
N PRO A 191 21.72 -6.63 8.67
CA PRO A 191 22.58 -7.63 9.29
C PRO A 191 24.00 -7.31 8.82
N GLN A 192 24.92 -7.06 9.76
CA GLN A 192 26.33 -6.96 9.41
C GLN A 192 26.62 -8.21 8.60
N ALA A 193 26.97 -8.03 7.32
CA ALA A 193 27.43 -9.12 6.47
C ALA A 193 28.39 -9.91 7.34
N ARG A 194 28.05 -11.18 7.63
CA ARG A 194 28.89 -12.05 8.45
C ARG A 194 30.28 -11.90 7.87
N GLY A 195 31.15 -11.23 8.62
CA GLY A 195 32.48 -10.93 8.15
C GLY A 195 33.10 -12.25 7.76
N GLU A 196 33.39 -12.39 6.47
CA GLU A 196 34.50 -13.19 6.02
C GLU A 196 35.74 -12.59 6.69
N ASN A 197 36.03 -13.09 7.89
CA ASN A 197 37.26 -12.94 8.65
C ASN A 197 37.22 -14.17 9.59
N GLY A 198 37.74 -15.32 9.20
CA GLY A 198 39.14 -15.50 8.85
C GLY A 198 39.83 -16.18 10.04
N ALA A 199 39.78 -17.51 10.07
CA ALA A 199 40.76 -18.43 10.64
C ALA A 199 40.37 -19.87 10.27
#